data_AF-A0A4U8YJ10-F1
#
_entry.id   AF-A0A4U8YJ10-F1
#
_cell.length_a   1.000
_cell.length_b   1.000
_cell.length_c   1.000
_cell.angle_alpha   90.00
_cell.angle_beta   90.00
_cell.angle_gamma   90.00
#
_symmetry.space_group_name_H-M   'P 1'
#
loop_
_entity.id
_entity.type
_entity.pdbx_description
1 polymer ?
#
loop_
_entity_poly.entity_id
_entity_poly.type
_entity_poly.pdbx_seq_one_letter_code
_entity_poly.pdbx_strand_id
1 'polypeptide(L)'
;MNDIQQTNTFILRLYLATVDEPIFVSLHKEEKDRFTSTLLQFGEGVETEGFFVSDTVDGKTIAINLSNIQAVNVLWEPATSDKDQALSDGPITIFLRNRKDPMESYTDSPDELHEFFSSLDLGPDVSGFFAGFLNSEGEELLFNTKELLFMEAPTCVVDEGWEMIKAESGMDD
;
A
#
# COMPACT_ATOMS: atom_id res chain seq x y z
N MET A 1 14.60 -3.23 -32.55
CA MET A 1 13.12 -3.10 -32.54
C MET A 1 12.74 -3.18 -31.08
N ASN A 2 12.51 -2.02 -30.45
CA ASN A 2 12.05 -1.98 -29.06
C ASN A 2 10.58 -2.36 -29.06
N ASP A 3 10.24 -3.49 -28.45
CA ASP A 3 8.90 -3.72 -27.96
C ASP A 3 8.62 -2.62 -26.93
N ILE A 4 7.83 -1.63 -27.33
CA ILE A 4 7.12 -0.80 -26.37
C ILE A 4 6.11 -1.77 -25.76
N GLN A 5 6.49 -2.41 -24.65
CA GLN A 5 5.51 -3.11 -23.83
C GLN A 5 4.43 -2.08 -23.51
N GLN A 6 3.23 -2.28 -24.03
CA GLN A 6 2.07 -1.52 -23.61
C GLN A 6 1.88 -1.84 -22.13
N THR A 7 2.36 -0.96 -21.24
CA THR A 7 2.08 -1.01 -19.81
C THR A 7 0.58 -0.79 -19.66
N ASN A 8 -0.19 -1.87 -19.57
CA ASN A 8 -1.62 -1.78 -19.32
C ASN A 8 -1.81 -1.35 -17.86
N THR A 9 -2.32 -0.14 -17.66
CA THR A 9 -2.69 0.39 -16.34
C THR A 9 -4.15 0.05 -16.06
N PHE A 10 -4.43 -0.35 -14.82
CA PHE A 10 -5.77 -0.64 -14.34
C PHE A 10 -6.07 0.24 -13.13
N ILE A 11 -7.28 0.77 -13.06
CA ILE A 11 -7.76 1.48 -11.89
C ILE A 11 -8.64 0.53 -11.08
N LEU A 12 -8.23 0.27 -9.85
CA LEU A 12 -9.07 -0.34 -8.84
C LEU A 12 -9.90 0.74 -8.17
N ARG A 13 -11.22 0.64 -8.28
CA ARG A 13 -12.15 1.41 -7.44
C ARG A 13 -12.60 0.54 -6.29
N LEU A 14 -12.03 0.80 -5.13
CA LEU A 14 -12.22 0.06 -3.88
C LEU A 14 -13.36 0.67 -3.06
N TYR A 15 -14.27 -0.18 -2.58
CA TYR A 15 -15.29 0.21 -1.61
C TYR A 15 -14.93 -0.45 -0.29
N LEU A 16 -14.47 0.34 0.68
CA LEU A 16 -14.03 -0.14 1.98
C LEU A 16 -15.12 0.06 3.03
N ALA A 17 -15.20 -0.86 3.98
CA ALA A 17 -16.12 -0.75 5.11
C ALA A 17 -15.86 0.57 5.86
N THR A 18 -16.93 1.32 6.13
CA THR A 18 -16.92 2.57 6.92
C THR A 18 -16.27 3.79 6.26
N VAL A 19 -15.82 3.67 5.00
CA VAL A 19 -15.38 4.81 4.18
C VAL A 19 -16.51 5.17 3.21
N ASP A 20 -17.01 6.40 3.26
CA ASP A 20 -18.16 6.84 2.47
C ASP A 20 -17.85 6.91 0.96
N GLU A 21 -16.65 7.37 0.62
CA GLU A 21 -16.20 7.54 -0.76
C GLU A 21 -15.25 6.40 -1.17
N PRO A 22 -15.32 5.92 -2.42
CA PRO A 22 -14.42 4.88 -2.90
C PRO A 22 -12.99 5.38 -3.04
N ILE A 23 -12.04 4.50 -2.74
CA ILE A 23 -10.61 4.75 -2.96
C ILE A 23 -10.22 4.27 -4.35
N PHE A 24 -9.42 5.07 -5.06
CA PHE A 24 -8.94 4.75 -6.40
C PHE A 24 -7.44 4.47 -6.37
N VAL A 25 -7.03 3.32 -6.88
CA VAL A 25 -5.63 2.89 -6.94
C VAL A 25 -5.30 2.52 -8.39
N SER A 26 -4.18 3.02 -8.92
CA SER A 26 -3.71 2.69 -10.26
C SER A 26 -2.60 1.65 -10.18
N LEU A 27 -2.80 0.47 -10.76
CA LEU A 27 -1.82 -0.62 -10.75
C LEU A 27 -1.44 -1.04 -12.17
N HIS A 28 -0.22 -1.51 -12.33
CA HIS A 28 0.17 -2.28 -13.52
C HIS A 28 -0.59 -3.60 -13.57
N LYS A 29 -0.63 -4.20 -14.77
CA LYS A 29 -1.33 -5.47 -15.00
C LYS A 29 -0.93 -6.58 -14.02
N GLU A 30 0.37 -6.74 -13.77
CA GLU A 30 0.90 -7.78 -12.87
C GLU A 30 0.34 -7.62 -11.46
N GLU A 31 0.46 -6.41 -10.89
CA GLU A 31 -0.05 -6.09 -9.56
C GLU A 31 -1.58 -6.19 -9.49
N LYS A 32 -2.29 -5.80 -10.54
CA LYS A 32 -3.74 -5.99 -10.62
C LYS A 32 -4.11 -7.48 -10.60
N ASP A 33 -3.40 -8.29 -11.37
CA ASP A 33 -3.65 -9.73 -11.48
C ASP A 33 -3.34 -10.42 -10.13
N ARG A 34 -2.23 -10.02 -9.46
CA ARG A 34 -1.90 -10.43 -8.09
C ARG A 34 -3.00 -10.06 -7.10
N PHE A 35 -3.42 -8.79 -7.08
CA PHE A 35 -4.51 -8.31 -6.23
C PHE A 35 -5.78 -9.14 -6.40
N THR A 36 -6.21 -9.37 -7.65
CA THR A 36 -7.44 -10.11 -7.94
C THR A 36 -7.33 -11.56 -7.51
N SER A 37 -6.18 -12.21 -7.74
CA SER A 37 -5.93 -13.58 -7.29
C SER A 37 -5.97 -13.67 -5.77
N THR A 38 -5.28 -12.76 -5.06
CA THR A 38 -5.26 -12.74 -3.59
C THR A 38 -6.66 -12.51 -3.02
N LEU A 39 -7.43 -11.58 -3.59
CA LEU A 39 -8.79 -11.27 -3.13
C LEU A 39 -9.76 -12.45 -3.36
N LEU A 40 -9.64 -13.19 -4.46
CA LEU A 40 -10.51 -14.34 -4.74
C LEU A 40 -10.16 -15.57 -3.89
N GLN A 41 -8.90 -15.72 -3.48
CA GLN A 41 -8.45 -16.78 -2.57
C GLN A 41 -8.74 -16.44 -1.11
N PHE A 42 -8.95 -15.16 -0.79
CA PHE A 42 -9.32 -14.68 0.54
C PHE A 42 -10.63 -15.34 1.00
N GLY A 43 -10.58 -16.10 2.09
CA GLY A 43 -11.74 -16.78 2.67
C GLY A 43 -12.00 -18.23 2.21
N GLU A 44 -11.22 -18.79 1.27
CA GLU A 44 -11.31 -20.20 0.87
C GLU A 44 -10.53 -21.16 1.82
N GLY A 45 -10.53 -20.87 3.13
CA GLY A 45 -9.84 -21.68 4.14
C GLY A 45 -8.33 -21.43 4.25
N VAL A 46 -7.82 -20.41 3.55
CA VAL A 46 -6.52 -19.80 3.84
C VAL A 46 -6.75 -18.73 4.91
N GLU A 47 -6.01 -18.76 6.00
CA GLU A 47 -5.96 -17.70 7.04
C GLU A 47 -5.30 -16.43 6.47
N THR A 48 -5.69 -15.96 5.29
CA THR A 48 -5.20 -14.69 4.77
C THR A 48 -5.97 -13.54 5.42
N GLU A 49 -6.05 -13.49 6.75
CA GLU A 49 -6.16 -12.17 7.40
C GLU A 49 -4.89 -11.41 6.99
N GLY A 50 -5.01 -10.27 6.33
CA GLY A 50 -3.82 -9.59 5.84
C GLY A 50 -4.07 -8.38 4.95
N PHE A 51 -2.96 -7.73 4.64
CA PHE A 51 -2.92 -6.60 3.73
C PHE A 51 -2.43 -7.06 2.36
N PHE A 52 -2.91 -6.40 1.32
CA PHE A 52 -2.23 -6.39 0.03
C PHE A 52 -1.36 -5.13 -0.02
N VAL A 53 -0.04 -5.30 -0.08
CA VAL A 53 0.92 -4.20 -0.21
C VAL A 53 1.49 -4.17 -1.61
N SER A 54 1.51 -3.00 -2.27
CA SER A 54 1.96 -2.87 -3.66
C SER A 54 2.31 -1.42 -4.00
N ASP A 55 3.18 -1.23 -4.99
CA ASP A 55 3.45 0.07 -5.58
C ASP A 55 2.45 0.40 -6.69
N THR A 56 2.01 1.65 -6.68
CA THR A 56 1.08 2.19 -7.67
C THR A 56 1.82 2.87 -8.80
N VAL A 57 1.12 2.99 -9.92
CA VAL A 57 1.62 3.68 -11.11
C VAL A 57 1.92 5.16 -10.85
N ASP A 58 1.22 5.79 -9.91
CA ASP A 58 1.38 7.19 -9.53
C ASP A 58 2.40 7.41 -8.41
N GLY A 59 3.30 6.44 -8.16
CA GLY A 59 4.44 6.60 -7.27
C GLY A 59 4.11 6.55 -5.78
N LYS A 60 3.10 5.77 -5.40
CA LYS A 60 2.74 5.51 -4.00
C LYS A 60 2.87 4.03 -3.67
N THR A 61 3.31 3.73 -2.46
CA THR A 61 3.17 2.38 -1.88
C THR A 61 1.89 2.35 -1.08
N ILE A 62 1.05 1.36 -1.34
CA ILE A 62 -0.25 1.18 -0.69
C ILE A 62 -0.29 -0.08 0.15
N ALA A 63 -1.10 -0.08 1.20
CA ALA A 63 -1.50 -1.26 1.95
C ALA A 63 -3.02 -1.30 2.06
N ILE A 64 -3.66 -2.35 1.53
CA ILE A 64 -5.12 -2.51 1.56
C ILE A 64 -5.49 -3.68 2.46
N ASN A 65 -6.29 -3.43 3.50
CA ASN A 65 -6.81 -4.51 4.34
C ASN A 65 -7.92 -5.26 3.59
N LEU A 66 -7.62 -6.48 3.13
CA LEU A 66 -8.52 -7.27 2.28
C LEU A 66 -9.83 -7.64 3.00
N SER A 67 -9.79 -7.81 4.33
CA SER A 67 -10.96 -8.13 5.15
C SER A 67 -12.02 -7.03 5.17
N ASN A 68 -11.64 -5.81 4.79
CA ASN A 68 -12.53 -4.64 4.82
C ASN A 68 -13.03 -4.22 3.43
N ILE A 69 -12.63 -4.92 2.37
CA ILE A 69 -13.14 -4.67 1.03
C ILE A 69 -14.57 -5.19 0.93
N GLN A 70 -15.51 -4.30 0.62
CA GLN A 70 -16.91 -4.64 0.36
C GLN A 70 -17.16 -4.97 -1.11
N ALA A 71 -16.47 -4.26 -2.01
CA ALA A 71 -16.49 -4.48 -3.44
C ALA A 71 -15.27 -3.86 -4.10
N VAL A 72 -14.90 -4.36 -5.29
CA VAL A 72 -13.89 -3.75 -6.16
C VAL A 72 -14.43 -3.71 -7.58
N ASN A 73 -14.37 -2.54 -8.21
CA ASN A 73 -14.56 -2.41 -9.64
C ASN A 73 -13.19 -2.27 -10.31
N VAL A 74 -12.84 -3.21 -11.18
CA VAL A 74 -11.61 -3.16 -11.98
C VAL A 74 -11.91 -2.44 -13.28
N LEU A 75 -11.37 -1.23 -13.42
CA LEU A 75 -11.55 -0.37 -14.59
C LEU A 75 -10.29 -0.46 -15.46
N TRP A 76 -10.48 -0.66 -16.76
CA TRP A 76 -9.38 -0.59 -17.72
C TRP A 76 -9.24 0.83 -18.23
N GLU A 77 -8.05 1.41 -18.06
CA GLU A 77 -7.68 2.64 -18.74
C GLU A 77 -6.60 2.33 -19.79
N PRO A 78 -6.80 2.69 -21.07
CA PRO A 78 -5.69 2.68 -22.00
C PRO A 78 -4.63 3.66 -21.49
N ALA A 79 -3.43 3.13 -21.19
CA ALA A 79 -2.37 3.92 -20.56
C ALA A 79 -2.08 5.18 -21.37
N THR A 80 -2.21 6.33 -20.71
CA THR A 80 -1.56 7.56 -21.15
C THR A 80 -0.18 7.55 -20.52
N SER A 81 0.83 7.55 -21.38
CA SER A 81 2.25 7.24 -21.10
C SER A 81 2.96 8.10 -20.04
N ASP A 82 2.26 9.03 -19.41
CA ASP A 82 2.89 10.11 -18.64
C ASP A 82 2.71 9.94 -17.11
N LYS A 83 2.00 8.90 -16.65
CA LYS A 83 1.78 8.66 -15.20
C LYS A 83 2.86 7.81 -14.53
N ASP A 84 3.53 6.90 -15.26
CA ASP A 84 4.57 5.98 -14.74
C ASP A 84 5.82 6.69 -14.16
N GLN A 85 5.88 8.03 -14.18
CA GLN A 85 7.01 8.83 -13.65
C GLN A 85 6.57 9.91 -12.65
N ALA A 86 5.31 9.90 -12.22
CA ALA A 86 4.88 10.84 -11.20
C ALA A 86 5.49 10.41 -9.85
N LEU A 87 6.55 11.11 -9.42
CA LEU A 87 6.94 11.09 -8.02
C LEU A 87 5.76 11.68 -7.23
N SER A 88 5.10 10.85 -6.41
CA SER A 88 4.12 11.35 -5.46
C SER A 88 4.88 12.02 -4.32
N ASP A 89 4.85 13.35 -4.28
CA ASP A 89 5.27 14.11 -3.10
C ASP A 89 4.00 14.42 -2.28
N GLY A 90 3.94 13.96 -1.04
CA GLY A 90 2.73 14.06 -0.24
C GLY A 90 2.82 13.37 1.12
N PRO A 91 1.83 13.60 2.00
CA PRO A 91 1.76 12.92 3.28
C PRO A 91 1.48 11.43 3.11
N ILE A 92 1.89 10.67 4.11
CA ILE A 92 1.36 9.34 4.39
C ILE A 92 -0.13 9.51 4.76
N THR A 93 -1.02 8.90 3.99
CA THR A 93 -2.47 8.99 4.21
C THR A 93 -3.00 7.68 4.76
N ILE A 94 -3.76 7.75 5.86
CA ILE A 94 -4.14 6.59 6.67
C ILE A 94 -5.65 6.60 6.91
N PHE A 95 -6.33 5.53 6.52
CA PHE A 95 -7.77 5.36 6.72
C PHE A 95 -8.01 4.33 7.82
N LEU A 96 -8.66 4.78 8.89
CA LEU A 96 -9.04 3.96 10.04
C LEU A 96 -10.55 3.73 10.07
N ARG A 97 -10.97 2.58 10.57
CA ARG A 97 -12.39 2.22 10.72
C ARG A 97 -13.15 3.25 11.55
N ASN A 98 -14.37 3.56 11.12
CA ASN A 98 -15.28 4.49 11.79
C ASN A 98 -14.73 5.92 11.98
N ARG A 99 -13.66 6.28 11.26
CA ARG A 99 -13.16 7.64 11.21
C ARG A 99 -13.59 8.27 9.90
N LYS A 100 -14.22 9.44 9.98
CA LYS A 100 -14.74 10.14 8.79
C LYS A 100 -13.64 10.63 7.86
N ASP A 101 -12.62 11.26 8.44
CA ASP A 101 -11.54 11.90 7.69
C ASP A 101 -10.24 11.09 7.86
N PRO A 102 -9.46 10.89 6.78
CA PRO A 102 -8.17 10.21 6.88
C PRO A 102 -7.22 10.97 7.80
N MET A 103 -6.27 10.24 8.37
CA MET A 103 -5.13 10.84 9.05
C MET A 103 -4.03 11.07 8.02
N GLU A 104 -3.33 12.19 8.17
CA GLU A 104 -2.15 12.52 7.38
C GLU A 104 -0.95 12.59 8.33
N SER A 105 0.19 12.05 7.90
CA SER A 105 1.46 12.15 8.62
C SER A 105 2.63 12.26 7.65
N TYR A 106 3.77 12.67 8.16
CA TYR A 106 5.07 12.55 7.50
C TYR A 106 5.98 11.71 8.38
N THR A 107 7.09 11.22 7.83
CA THR A 107 8.13 10.52 8.59
C THR A 107 9.50 10.99 8.13
N ASP A 108 10.43 11.11 9.07
CA ASP A 108 11.86 11.27 8.80
C ASP A 108 12.63 9.95 9.05
N SER A 109 11.89 8.85 9.28
CA SER A 109 12.36 7.48 9.53
C SER A 109 11.85 6.54 8.43
N PRO A 110 12.41 6.64 7.20
CA PRO A 110 11.95 5.86 6.05
C PRO A 110 12.16 4.34 6.23
N ASP A 111 13.18 3.94 6.99
CA ASP A 111 13.47 2.56 7.40
C ASP A 111 12.31 1.96 8.20
N GLU A 112 11.84 2.66 9.24
CA GLU A 112 10.69 2.19 10.04
C GLU A 112 9.41 2.12 9.20
N LEU A 113 9.20 3.08 8.29
CA LEU A 113 8.05 3.04 7.38
C LEU A 113 8.11 1.82 6.44
N HIS A 114 9.30 1.52 5.91
CA HIS A 114 9.51 0.33 5.08
C HIS A 114 9.25 -0.96 5.87
N GLU A 115 9.80 -1.06 7.08
CA GLU A 115 9.56 -2.21 7.96
C GLU A 115 8.08 -2.36 8.30
N PHE A 116 7.37 -1.25 8.51
CA PHE A 116 5.94 -1.26 8.77
C PHE A 116 5.17 -1.84 7.58
N PHE A 117 5.36 -1.35 6.35
CA PHE A 117 4.74 -1.92 5.15
C PHE A 117 5.09 -3.40 4.96
N SER A 118 6.35 -3.76 5.14
CA SER A 118 6.81 -5.15 5.07
C SER A 118 6.10 -6.05 6.09
N SER A 119 5.93 -5.56 7.32
CA SER A 119 5.23 -6.30 8.37
C SER A 119 3.75 -6.53 8.03
N LEU A 120 3.10 -5.57 7.37
CA LEU A 120 1.71 -5.69 6.92
C LEU A 120 1.57 -6.72 5.79
N ASP A 121 2.51 -6.75 4.84
CA ASP A 121 2.51 -7.70 3.71
C ASP A 121 2.77 -9.15 4.19
N LEU A 122 3.62 -9.31 5.21
CA LEU A 122 3.90 -10.62 5.83
C LEU A 122 2.73 -11.13 6.70
N GLY A 123 1.78 -10.28 7.06
CA GLY A 123 0.54 -10.65 7.74
C GLY A 123 0.51 -10.38 9.25
N PRO A 124 -0.61 -10.74 9.92
CA PRO A 124 -0.91 -10.37 11.29
C PRO A 124 0.03 -11.01 12.32
N ASP A 125 0.62 -12.17 12.02
CA ASP A 125 1.59 -12.83 12.90
C ASP A 125 2.91 -12.06 13.04
N VAL A 126 3.26 -11.28 12.01
CA VAL A 126 4.49 -10.46 12.00
C VAL A 126 4.21 -9.03 12.46
N SER A 127 3.18 -8.38 11.90
CA SER A 127 2.79 -7.02 12.30
C SER A 127 2.25 -6.94 13.73
N GLY A 128 1.66 -8.02 14.25
CA GLY A 128 1.05 -8.02 15.57
C GLY A 128 -0.23 -7.19 15.64
N PHE A 129 -0.72 -6.98 16.87
CA PHE A 129 -2.00 -6.29 17.10
C PHE A 129 -1.88 -4.76 17.04
N PHE A 130 -0.74 -4.22 17.46
CA PHE A 130 -0.37 -2.82 17.27
C PHE A 130 0.97 -2.76 16.57
N ALA A 131 1.04 -1.97 15.50
CA ALA A 131 2.25 -1.67 14.75
C ALA A 131 2.27 -0.17 14.43
N GLY A 132 3.44 0.37 14.15
CA GLY A 132 3.61 1.79 13.93
C GLY A 132 5.00 2.16 13.43
N PHE A 133 5.21 3.47 13.30
CA PHE A 133 6.47 4.09 12.89
C PHE A 133 6.55 5.50 13.50
N LEU A 134 7.74 6.09 13.54
CA LEU A 134 7.96 7.46 13.97
C LEU A 134 7.51 8.47 12.91
N ASN A 135 6.78 9.51 13.33
CA ASN A 135 6.46 10.64 12.46
C ASN A 135 7.65 11.63 12.35
N SER A 136 7.53 12.66 11.51
CA SER A 136 8.56 13.70 11.33
C SER A 136 8.78 14.58 12.57
N GLU A 137 7.95 14.46 13.60
CA GLU A 137 8.15 15.12 14.90
C GLU A 137 8.90 14.21 15.89
N GLY A 138 9.26 12.99 15.49
CA GLY A 138 9.88 11.97 16.33
C GLY A 138 8.90 11.32 17.32
N GLU A 139 7.59 11.47 17.08
CA GLU A 139 6.53 10.86 17.88
C GLU A 139 6.10 9.53 17.28
N GLU A 140 5.80 8.55 18.15
CA GLU A 140 5.38 7.22 17.73
C GLU A 140 3.90 7.22 17.32
N LEU A 141 3.62 6.82 16.07
CA LEU A 141 2.28 6.59 15.58
C LEU A 141 1.96 5.10 15.61
N LEU A 142 1.17 4.68 16.60
CA LEU A 142 0.73 3.29 16.76
C LEU A 142 -0.70 3.07 16.27
N PHE A 143 -0.90 2.04 15.46
CA PHE A 143 -2.18 1.68 14.88
C PHE A 143 -2.59 0.28 15.34
N ASN A 144 -3.87 0.12 15.69
CA ASN A 144 -4.46 -1.21 15.75
C ASN A 144 -4.61 -1.70 14.30
N THR A 145 -3.87 -2.75 13.93
CA THR A 145 -3.83 -3.26 12.55
C THR A 145 -5.19 -3.77 12.06
N LYS A 146 -6.10 -4.15 12.98
CA LYS A 146 -7.49 -4.55 12.64
C LYS A 146 -8.39 -3.37 12.29
N GLU A 147 -8.01 -2.17 12.72
CA GLU A 147 -8.74 -0.92 12.42
C GLU A 147 -8.16 -0.18 11.22
N LEU A 148 -6.96 -0.54 10.77
CA LEU A 148 -6.37 0.00 9.56
C LEU A 148 -7.06 -0.59 8.32
N LEU A 149 -7.67 0.28 7.51
CA LEU A 149 -8.41 -0.10 6.30
C LEU A 149 -7.54 0.04 5.06
N PHE A 150 -6.83 1.17 4.97
CA PHE A 150 -5.99 1.54 3.84
C PHE A 150 -4.90 2.49 4.32
N MET A 151 -3.73 2.37 3.73
CA MET A 151 -2.64 3.33 3.88
C MET A 151 -1.96 3.54 2.54
N GLU A 152 -1.56 4.78 2.27
CA GLU A 152 -0.68 5.11 1.16
C GLU A 152 0.45 6.02 1.63
N ALA A 153 1.64 5.83 1.06
CA ALA A 153 2.80 6.67 1.28
C ALA A 153 3.55 6.89 -0.03
N PRO A 154 4.35 7.96 -0.17
CA PRO A 154 5.28 8.10 -1.29
C PRO A 154 6.20 6.89 -1.43
N THR A 155 6.24 6.25 -2.60
CA THR A 155 7.12 5.08 -2.85
C THR A 155 8.58 5.45 -2.64
N CYS A 156 8.99 6.66 -3.01
CA CYS A 156 10.38 7.11 -2.83
C CYS A 156 10.85 7.08 -1.36
N VAL A 157 9.95 7.35 -0.40
CA VAL A 157 10.28 7.30 1.03
C VAL A 157 10.37 5.85 1.50
N VAL A 158 9.47 4.97 1.03
CA VAL A 158 9.49 3.55 1.36
C VAL A 158 10.74 2.85 0.78
N ASP A 159 11.11 3.20 -0.45
CA ASP A 159 12.31 2.68 -1.12
C ASP A 159 13.60 3.17 -0.45
N GLU A 160 13.65 4.43 0.01
CA GLU A 160 14.78 4.94 0.78
C GLU A 160 15.03 4.08 2.03
N GLY A 161 13.96 3.68 2.72
CA GLY A 161 14.05 2.81 3.89
C GLY A 161 14.62 1.43 3.56
N TRP A 162 14.22 0.85 2.43
CA TRP A 162 14.77 -0.42 1.96
C TRP A 162 16.27 -0.34 1.70
N GLU A 163 16.71 0.72 1.02
CA GLU A 163 18.12 0.92 0.70
C GLU A 163 18.97 1.15 1.96
N MET A 164 18.42 1.82 2.98
CA MET A 164 19.06 1.94 4.30
C MET A 164 19.26 0.58 4.97
N ILE A 165 18.21 -0.25 5.03
CA ILE A 165 18.25 -1.58 5.65
C ILE A 165 19.25 -2.50 4.95
N LYS A 166 19.29 -2.47 3.61
CA LYS A 166 20.26 -3.22 2.80
C LYS A 166 21.69 -2.83 3.14
N ALA A 167 21.97 -1.52 3.15
CA ALA A 167 23.30 -0.99 3.44
C ALA A 167 23.78 -1.36 4.84
N GLU A 168 22.89 -1.36 5.84
CA GLU A 168 23.21 -1.76 7.21
C GLU A 168 23.41 -3.27 7.35
N SER A 169 22.65 -4.07 6.60
CA SER A 169 22.72 -5.54 6.64
C SER A 169 23.93 -6.11 5.88
N GLY A 170 24.70 -5.27 5.18
CA GLY A 170 25.83 -5.70 4.34
C GLY A 170 25.38 -6.57 3.15
N MET A 171 24.10 -6.46 2.76
CA MET A 171 23.56 -7.09 1.55
C MET A 171 23.79 -6.14 0.36
N ASP A 172 25.06 -5.86 0.08
CA ASP A 172 25.46 -5.22 -1.18
C ASP A 172 25.48 -6.30 -2.28
N ASP A 173 24.75 -6.08 -3.38
CA ASP A 173 24.73 -6.94 -4.57
C ASP A 173 26.13 -7.18 -5.19
#